data_AF-A0A3D3AKX2-F1
#
_entry.id   AF-A0A3D3AKX2-F1
#
_cell.length_a   1.000
_cell.length_b   1.000
_cell.length_c   1.000
_cell.angle_alpha   90.00
_cell.angle_beta   90.00
_cell.angle_gamma   90.00
#
_symmetry.space_group_name_H-M   'P 1'
#
loop_
_entity.id
_entity.type
_entity.pdbx_description
1 polymer ?
#
loop_
_entity_poly.entity_id
_entity_poly.type
_entity_poly.pdbx_seq_one_letter_code
_entity_poly.pdbx_strand_id
1 'polypeptide(L)'
;MKKILIFVVFLCFCSCKKDIFPDQEAPIPIVESVEVLSTGNGNLIIENTLDLEAKLLIKGKKFLNQLNLKVRLYRESDNKVKICAITYSDSDNIECEISLFNSFTYPLEFNDSGIYWVRIQNDDGFITEKWSVENVTLTIY
;
A
#
# COMPACT_ATOMS: atom_id res chain seq x y z
N MET A 1 44.89 -33.95 48.98
CA MET A 1 43.83 -34.41 48.04
C MET A 1 42.53 -34.45 48.85
N LYS A 2 41.38 -33.86 48.54
CA LYS A 2 40.80 -33.26 47.33
C LYS A 2 40.03 -31.99 47.72
N LYS A 3 39.80 -31.17 46.70
CA LYS A 3 39.40 -29.76 46.71
C LYS A 3 37.92 -29.57 47.05
N ILE A 4 37.64 -28.56 47.88
CA ILE A 4 36.38 -27.82 47.90
C ILE A 4 36.35 -26.94 46.65
N LEU A 5 35.30 -27.02 45.84
CA LEU A 5 34.74 -25.84 45.15
C LEU A 5 33.38 -26.25 44.55
N ILE A 6 32.30 -25.81 45.19
CA ILE A 6 30.96 -25.79 44.60
C ILE A 6 30.96 -24.57 43.68
N PHE A 7 31.04 -24.80 42.37
CA PHE A 7 30.84 -23.77 41.36
C PHE A 7 29.33 -23.55 41.21
N VAL A 8 28.81 -22.56 41.94
CA VAL A 8 27.48 -22.01 41.66
C VAL A 8 27.61 -21.24 40.36
N VAL A 9 27.11 -21.83 39.28
CA VAL A 9 26.96 -21.17 37.98
C VAL A 9 25.87 -20.12 38.13
N PHE A 10 26.28 -18.92 38.54
CA PHE A 10 25.49 -17.70 38.43
C PHE A 10 25.56 -17.27 36.96
N LEU A 11 24.79 -17.95 36.11
CA LEU A 11 24.56 -17.48 34.75
C LEU A 11 23.83 -16.14 34.86
N CYS A 12 24.59 -15.08 34.63
CA CYS A 12 24.11 -13.72 34.45
C CYS A 12 22.86 -13.75 33.56
N PHE A 13 21.71 -13.48 34.17
CA PHE A 13 20.59 -12.89 33.47
C PHE A 13 21.06 -11.53 32.96
N CYS A 14 21.71 -11.52 31.79
CA CYS A 14 21.66 -10.35 30.93
C CYS A 14 20.20 -10.21 30.53
N SER A 15 19.42 -9.52 31.37
CA SER A 15 18.27 -8.79 30.92
C SER A 15 18.79 -7.81 29.89
N CYS A 16 18.80 -8.24 28.62
CA CYS A 16 18.62 -7.30 27.53
C CYS A 16 17.31 -6.59 27.85
N LYS A 17 17.41 -5.43 28.50
CA LYS A 17 16.38 -4.42 28.38
C LYS A 17 16.30 -4.21 26.88
N LYS A 18 15.27 -4.80 26.25
CA LYS A 18 14.77 -4.28 24.99
C LYS A 18 14.48 -2.83 25.32
N ASP A 19 15.31 -1.92 24.82
CA ASP A 19 14.94 -0.53 24.72
C ASP A 19 13.63 -0.56 23.93
N ILE A 20 12.51 -0.38 24.63
CA ILE A 20 11.22 -0.11 24.04
C ILE A 20 11.39 1.32 23.53
N PHE A 21 11.97 1.43 22.34
CA PHE A 21 11.83 2.65 21.56
C PHE A 21 10.32 2.89 21.46
N PRO A 22 9.82 4.09 21.78
CA PRO A 22 8.42 4.37 21.55
C PRO A 22 8.15 4.12 20.07
N ASP A 23 7.26 3.17 19.78
CA ASP A 23 6.80 2.87 18.43
C ASP A 23 6.34 4.19 17.80
N GLN A 24 7.12 4.68 16.84
CA GLN A 24 6.82 5.94 16.19
C GLN A 24 5.75 5.66 15.14
N GLU A 25 4.49 5.94 15.47
CA GLU A 25 3.32 5.73 14.59
C GLU A 25 3.61 6.31 13.21
N ALA A 26 3.40 5.51 12.16
CA ALA A 26 3.52 5.95 10.79
C ALA A 26 2.71 7.22 10.54
N PRO A 27 3.28 8.21 9.82
CA PRO A 27 2.52 9.40 9.48
C PRO A 27 1.33 9.02 8.58
N ILE A 28 0.21 9.73 8.72
CA ILE A 28 -0.91 9.58 7.78
C ILE A 28 -0.49 10.19 6.42
N PRO A 29 -0.55 9.41 5.32
CA PRO A 29 -0.33 9.92 3.96
C PRO A 29 -1.33 11.01 3.59
N ILE A 30 -0.91 11.97 2.78
CA ILE A 30 -1.80 12.97 2.16
C ILE A 30 -1.78 12.73 0.65
N VAL A 31 -2.95 12.58 0.04
CA VAL A 31 -3.08 12.40 -1.42
C VAL A 31 -3.59 13.69 -2.05
N GLU A 32 -2.84 14.23 -3.00
CA GLU A 32 -3.16 15.51 -3.64
C GLU A 32 -3.73 15.32 -5.04
N SER A 33 -3.23 14.35 -5.80
CA SER A 33 -3.74 14.07 -7.15
C SER A 33 -3.41 12.64 -7.62
N VAL A 34 -4.13 12.21 -8.65
CA VAL A 34 -3.85 10.99 -9.40
C VAL A 34 -3.88 11.31 -10.89
N GLU A 35 -2.91 10.80 -11.63
CA GLU A 35 -2.74 10.98 -13.08
C GLU A 35 -2.59 9.61 -13.74
N VAL A 36 -3.13 9.44 -14.95
CA VAL A 36 -2.91 8.24 -15.75
C VAL A 36 -1.64 8.44 -16.58
N LEU A 37 -0.62 7.62 -16.33
CA LEU A 37 0.65 7.67 -17.06
C LEU A 37 0.60 6.88 -18.36
N SER A 38 -0.06 5.74 -18.36
CA SER A 38 -0.23 4.91 -19.55
C SER A 38 -1.42 3.97 -19.44
N THR A 39 -1.97 3.60 -20.59
CA THR A 39 -3.05 2.62 -20.77
C THR A 39 -2.67 1.69 -21.91
N GLY A 40 -3.29 0.51 -21.99
CA GLY A 40 -3.05 -0.43 -23.08
C GLY A 40 -3.40 0.13 -24.47
N ASN A 41 -4.43 0.97 -24.56
CA ASN A 41 -4.85 1.68 -25.77
C ASN A 41 -4.04 2.95 -26.08
N GLY A 42 -3.22 3.44 -25.13
CA GLY A 42 -2.41 4.65 -25.28
C GLY A 42 -3.14 6.00 -25.15
N ASN A 43 -4.44 6.01 -24.84
CA ASN A 43 -5.27 7.23 -24.81
C ASN A 43 -5.23 7.98 -23.47
N LEU A 44 -4.53 7.48 -22.45
CA LEU A 44 -4.50 8.01 -21.07
C LEU A 44 -5.89 8.09 -20.41
N ILE A 45 -6.88 7.43 -21.01
CA ILE A 45 -8.22 7.22 -20.50
C ILE A 45 -8.33 5.72 -20.28
N ILE A 46 -8.69 5.34 -19.07
CA ILE A 46 -8.81 3.93 -18.69
C ILE A 46 -10.17 3.43 -19.16
N GLU A 47 -10.17 2.60 -20.20
CA GLU A 47 -11.35 1.97 -20.76
C GLU A 47 -11.33 0.49 -20.38
N ASN A 48 -12.17 0.07 -19.43
CA ASN A 48 -12.23 -1.30 -18.90
C ASN A 48 -12.42 -2.37 -19.99
N THR A 49 -13.02 -2.00 -21.13
CA THR A 49 -13.23 -2.92 -22.25
C THR A 49 -12.05 -3.04 -23.20
N LEU A 50 -11.12 -2.08 -23.19
CA LEU A 50 -9.99 -2.01 -24.13
C LEU A 50 -8.63 -2.21 -23.45
N ASP A 51 -8.52 -1.81 -22.19
CA ASP A 51 -7.27 -1.83 -21.43
C ASP A 51 -7.19 -3.10 -20.57
N LEU A 52 -6.05 -3.78 -20.61
CA LEU A 52 -5.74 -4.88 -19.69
C LEU A 52 -5.17 -4.37 -18.36
N GLU A 53 -4.44 -3.26 -18.43
CA GLU A 53 -3.74 -2.62 -17.33
C GLU A 53 -3.67 -1.10 -17.55
N ALA A 54 -3.46 -0.36 -16.47
CA ALA A 54 -3.14 1.06 -16.52
C ALA A 54 -2.10 1.42 -15.45
N LYS A 55 -1.19 2.34 -15.80
CA LYS A 55 -0.21 2.89 -14.87
C LYS A 55 -0.66 4.26 -14.39
N LEU A 56 -0.56 4.46 -13.08
CA LEU A 56 -0.99 5.66 -12.39
C LEU A 56 0.21 6.32 -11.72
N LEU A 57 0.20 7.65 -11.71
CA LEU A 57 1.04 8.48 -10.85
C LEU A 57 0.16 9.13 -9.79
N ILE A 58 0.46 8.86 -8.53
CA ILE A 58 -0.20 9.49 -7.39
C ILE A 58 0.79 10.47 -6.77
N LYS A 59 0.40 11.74 -6.67
CA LYS A 59 1.19 12.78 -6.02
C LYS A 59 0.59 13.14 -4.68
N GLY A 60 1.44 13.42 -3.71
CA GLY A 60 1.04 13.76 -2.36
C GLY A 60 2.21 14.01 -1.45
N LYS A 61 2.06 13.64 -0.18
CA LYS A 61 3.08 13.85 0.85
C LYS A 61 3.11 12.73 1.86
N LYS A 62 4.27 12.58 2.52
CA LYS A 62 4.50 11.66 3.64
C LYS A 62 4.30 10.20 3.26
N PHE A 63 4.57 9.86 2.01
CA PHE A 63 4.64 8.46 1.60
C PHE A 63 5.91 7.83 2.19
N LEU A 64 5.77 6.62 2.75
CA LEU A 64 6.93 5.82 3.14
C LEU A 64 7.54 5.12 1.93
N ASN A 65 8.56 4.30 2.16
CA ASN A 65 9.06 3.44 1.10
C ASN A 65 8.03 2.39 0.68
N GLN A 66 8.20 1.83 -0.52
CA GLN A 66 7.28 0.86 -1.14
C GLN A 66 6.93 -0.35 -0.27
N LEU A 67 7.86 -0.85 0.54
CA LEU A 67 7.63 -2.03 1.39
C LEU A 67 6.63 -1.75 2.51
N ASN A 68 6.47 -0.46 2.85
CA ASN A 68 5.68 0.05 3.95
C ASN A 68 4.49 0.88 3.42
N LEU A 69 4.00 0.55 2.22
CA LEU A 69 2.92 1.27 1.55
C LEU A 69 1.88 0.31 0.98
N LYS A 70 0.61 0.69 1.11
CA LYS A 70 -0.51 0.05 0.40
C LYS A 70 -1.29 1.11 -0.35
N VAL A 71 -1.58 0.84 -1.61
CA VAL A 71 -2.45 1.67 -2.44
C VAL A 71 -3.67 0.86 -2.83
N ARG A 72 -4.86 1.41 -2.52
CA ARG A 72 -6.15 0.79 -2.84
C ARG A 72 -7.06 1.80 -3.51
N LEU A 73 -7.81 1.29 -4.49
CA LEU A 73 -8.85 2.03 -5.17
C LEU A 73 -10.21 1.48 -4.72
N TYR A 74 -11.06 2.32 -4.15
CA TYR A 74 -12.38 1.94 -3.65
C TYR A 74 -13.45 2.50 -4.57
N ARG A 75 -14.22 1.64 -5.24
CA ARG A 75 -15.32 2.10 -6.09
C ARG A 75 -16.41 2.75 -5.27
N GLU A 76 -16.82 3.95 -5.65
CA GLU A 76 -17.78 4.77 -4.90
C GLU A 76 -19.16 4.11 -4.75
N SER A 77 -19.61 3.37 -5.76
CA SER A 77 -20.95 2.79 -5.79
C SER A 77 -21.15 1.60 -4.83
N ASP A 78 -20.11 0.79 -4.61
CA ASP A 78 -20.24 -0.50 -3.92
C ASP A 78 -19.02 -0.91 -3.08
N ASN A 79 -18.06 0.01 -2.90
CA ASN A 79 -16.79 -0.23 -2.20
C ASN A 79 -15.97 -1.41 -2.75
N LYS A 80 -16.16 -1.79 -4.03
CA LYS A 80 -15.30 -2.78 -4.67
C LYS A 80 -13.86 -2.26 -4.64
N VAL A 81 -12.95 -3.11 -4.18
CA VAL A 81 -11.53 -2.75 -3.98
C VAL A 81 -10.70 -3.27 -5.15
N LYS A 82 -9.90 -2.39 -5.74
CA LYS A 82 -8.77 -2.75 -6.60
C LYS A 82 -7.45 -2.44 -5.91
N ILE A 83 -6.47 -3.32 -6.10
CA ILE A 83 -5.10 -3.12 -5.64
C ILE A 83 -4.35 -2.36 -6.73
N CYS A 84 -3.61 -1.32 -6.35
CA CYS A 84 -2.63 -0.70 -7.23
C CYS A 84 -1.25 -1.24 -6.85
N ALA A 85 -0.68 -2.08 -7.71
CA ALA A 85 0.62 -2.69 -7.50
C ALA A 85 1.70 -1.61 -7.64
N ILE A 86 2.33 -1.22 -6.53
CA ILE A 86 3.34 -0.17 -6.50
C ILE A 86 4.57 -0.63 -7.29
N THR A 87 5.02 0.19 -8.24
CA THR A 87 6.25 -0.02 -9.02
C THR A 87 7.37 0.92 -8.59
N TYR A 88 7.01 2.09 -8.04
CA TYR A 88 7.95 3.08 -7.52
C TYR A 88 7.27 3.93 -6.43
N SER A 89 8.05 4.38 -5.45
CA SER A 89 7.59 5.37 -4.46
C SER A 89 8.75 6.18 -3.90
N ASP A 90 8.53 7.48 -3.71
CA ASP A 90 9.33 8.37 -2.86
C ASP A 90 8.43 9.06 -1.83
N SER A 91 8.88 10.15 -1.20
CA SER A 91 8.11 10.87 -0.18
C SER A 91 6.86 11.58 -0.69
N ASP A 92 6.79 11.84 -1.99
CA ASP A 92 5.81 12.74 -2.62
C ASP A 92 5.13 12.11 -3.85
N ASN A 93 5.66 11.01 -4.37
CA ASN A 93 5.18 10.33 -5.57
C ASN A 93 5.05 8.83 -5.36
N ILE A 94 4.01 8.23 -5.93
CA ILE A 94 3.86 6.79 -6.08
C ILE A 94 3.50 6.51 -7.54
N GLU A 95 4.25 5.62 -8.19
CA GLU A 95 3.81 4.99 -9.43
C GLU A 95 3.28 3.60 -9.11
N CYS A 96 2.13 3.27 -9.64
CA CYS A 96 1.52 1.97 -9.44
C CYS A 96 0.69 1.52 -10.65
N GLU A 97 0.45 0.22 -10.73
CA GLU A 97 -0.25 -0.41 -11.84
C GLU A 97 -1.54 -1.06 -11.35
N ILE A 98 -2.63 -0.87 -12.10
CA ILE A 98 -3.88 -1.58 -11.87
C ILE A 98 -4.12 -2.58 -13.00
N SER A 99 -4.55 -3.78 -12.62
CA SER A 99 -5.13 -4.73 -13.57
C SER A 99 -6.62 -4.47 -13.73
N LEU A 100 -7.04 -4.43 -14.99
CA LEU A 100 -8.44 -4.31 -15.42
C LEU A 100 -8.98 -5.67 -15.88
N PHE A 101 -8.07 -6.58 -16.24
CA PHE A 101 -8.41 -7.93 -16.64
C PHE A 101 -8.48 -8.89 -15.44
N ASN A 102 -9.68 -9.39 -15.15
CA ASN A 102 -9.86 -10.50 -14.22
C ASN A 102 -9.76 -11.82 -15.03
N SER A 103 -8.54 -12.23 -15.40
CA SER A 103 -8.33 -13.47 -16.16
C SER A 103 -8.73 -14.69 -15.33
N PHE A 104 -9.48 -15.60 -15.97
CA PHE A 104 -9.57 -17.06 -15.74
C PHE A 104 -10.91 -17.67 -15.34
N THR A 105 -11.99 -16.91 -15.12
CA THR A 105 -13.31 -17.52 -14.85
C THR A 105 -14.44 -16.86 -15.62
N TYR A 106 -14.66 -17.35 -16.85
CA TYR A 106 -15.86 -17.24 -17.69
C TYR A 106 -16.35 -15.82 -18.07
N PRO A 107 -16.93 -15.65 -19.28
CA PRO A 107 -17.34 -14.34 -19.76
C PRO A 107 -18.64 -13.91 -19.09
N LEU A 108 -18.85 -12.59 -19.06
CA LEU A 108 -20.07 -11.86 -18.70
C LEU A 108 -20.01 -11.21 -17.29
N GLU A 109 -19.89 -9.88 -17.29
CA GLU A 109 -20.21 -8.95 -16.18
C GLU A 109 -19.11 -8.55 -15.17
N PHE A 110 -17.86 -8.41 -15.60
CA PHE A 110 -16.92 -7.54 -14.87
C PHE A 110 -16.91 -6.13 -15.49
N ASN A 111 -17.98 -5.38 -15.23
CA ASN A 111 -17.93 -3.94 -15.42
C ASN A 111 -17.19 -3.31 -14.23
N ASP A 112 -15.90 -3.06 -14.39
CA ASP A 112 -15.06 -2.33 -13.43
C ASP A 112 -15.05 -0.82 -13.70
N SER A 113 -15.95 -0.35 -14.55
CA SER A 113 -16.17 1.08 -14.75
C SER A 113 -16.79 1.71 -13.51
N GLY A 114 -16.51 2.99 -13.33
CA GLY A 114 -16.99 3.78 -12.21
C GLY A 114 -15.94 4.77 -11.71
N ILE A 115 -16.33 5.50 -10.66
CA ILE A 115 -15.45 6.41 -9.94
C ILE A 115 -14.86 5.66 -8.74
N TYR A 116 -13.55 5.77 -8.56
CA TYR A 116 -12.80 5.12 -7.51
C TYR A 116 -12.09 6.15 -6.65
N TRP A 117 -12.26 6.09 -5.33
CA TRP A 117 -11.42 6.83 -4.39
C TRP A 117 -10.03 6.22 -4.31
N VAL A 118 -9.00 7.05 -4.43
CA VAL A 118 -7.60 6.66 -4.24
C VAL A 118 -7.26 6.78 -2.76
N ARG A 119 -6.82 5.67 -2.15
CA ARG A 119 -6.50 5.59 -0.74
C ARG A 119 -5.10 5.00 -0.55
N ILE A 120 -4.29 5.69 0.23
CA ILE A 120 -2.92 5.28 0.55
C ILE A 120 -2.82 5.05 2.05
N GLN A 121 -2.11 4.00 2.43
CA GLN A 121 -1.79 3.67 3.81
C GLN A 121 -0.29 3.47 3.92
N ASN A 122 0.30 4.10 4.93
CA ASN A 122 1.64 3.74 5.39
C ASN A 122 1.50 2.58 6.38
N ASP A 123 2.20 1.48 6.12
CA ASP A 123 2.27 0.29 6.97
C ASP A 123 3.65 0.24 7.64
N ASP A 124 3.68 0.44 8.95
CA ASP A 124 4.90 0.35 9.78
C ASP A 124 4.97 -0.97 10.57
N GLY A 125 4.08 -1.93 10.30
CA GLY A 125 3.98 -3.20 11.02
C GLY A 125 3.31 -3.12 12.40
N PHE A 126 2.73 -1.98 12.76
CA PHE A 126 1.97 -1.80 14.01
C PHE A 126 0.45 -1.70 13.76
N ILE A 127 -0.35 -1.95 14.79
CA ILE A 127 -1.81 -2.16 14.67
C ILE A 127 -2.59 -0.86 14.39
N THR A 128 -2.00 0.32 14.61
CA THR A 128 -2.65 1.62 14.41
C THR A 128 -2.31 2.23 13.05
N GLU A 129 -2.70 1.54 11.98
CA GLU A 129 -2.53 2.05 10.62
C GLU A 129 -3.75 2.91 10.20
N LYS A 130 -3.52 4.08 9.59
CA LYS A 130 -4.59 4.98 9.09
C LYS A 130 -4.44 5.24 7.60
N TRP A 131 -5.56 5.19 6.89
CA TRP A 131 -5.64 5.54 5.47
C TRP A 131 -5.68 7.06 5.28
N SER A 132 -5.20 7.52 4.13
CA SER A 132 -5.45 8.87 3.63
C SER A 132 -6.95 9.15 3.49
N VAL A 133 -7.35 10.43 3.58
CA VAL A 133 -8.77 10.82 3.73
C VAL A 133 -9.25 11.79 2.65
N GLU A 134 -8.36 12.28 1.79
CA GLU A 134 -8.65 13.28 0.77
C GLU A 134 -9.55 12.73 -0.34
N ASN A 135 -10.42 13.55 -0.92
CA ASN A 135 -11.34 13.11 -1.99
C ASN A 135 -10.67 13.13 -3.38
N VAL A 136 -9.59 12.38 -3.53
CA VAL A 136 -8.93 12.15 -4.83
C VAL A 136 -9.57 10.92 -5.49
N THR A 137 -9.99 11.08 -6.75
CA THR A 137 -10.71 10.05 -7.50
C THR A 137 -10.05 9.74 -8.84
N LEU A 138 -10.25 8.51 -9.30
CA LEU A 138 -9.92 8.00 -10.62
C LEU A 138 -11.20 7.50 -11.29
N THR A 139 -11.40 7.78 -12.58
CA THR A 139 -12.53 7.24 -13.35
C THR A 139 -12.05 6.16 -14.30
N ILE A 140 -12.76 5.04 -14.29
CA ILE A 140 -12.61 3.94 -15.26
C ILE A 140 -13.90 3.91 -16.09
N TYR A 141 -13.79 3.88 -17.41
CA TYR A 141 -14.90 3.91 -18.37
C TYR A 141 -15.22 2.55 -18.98
#